data_AF-A0A4V1JWB3-F1
#
_entry.id   AF-A0A4V1JWB3-F1
#
_cell.length_a   1.000
_cell.length_b   1.000
_cell.length_c   1.000
_cell.angle_alpha   90.00
_cell.angle_beta   90.00
_cell.angle_gamma   90.00
#
_symmetry.space_group_name_H-M   'P 1'
#
loop_
_entity.id
_entity.type
_entity.pdbx_description
1 polymer ?
#
loop_
_entity_poly.entity_id
_entity_poly.type
_entity_poly.pdbx_seq_one_letter_code
_entity_poly.pdbx_strand_id
1 'polypeptide(L)'
;MLGRNPAYLQQYVQRGSPRLLGERDRRLLSDYLGVSEIVLGAPPARAAGFRVPKLDVAASAGPGALVDGEIALGTDTLDPGLARRLGLKDGQAAIIRVRGSSMEPGLFDGDHIVVDTANRTPRAKGCVFVIRIDDAVMVKRVASVDGALVATSDNPDAAAVAEGAIVVIGRVVWQMREPR
;
A
#
# COMPACT_ATOMS: atom_id res chain seq x y z
N MET A 1 36.01 -11.45 19.34
CA MET A 1 34.85 -11.05 18.50
C MET A 1 33.55 -10.90 19.30
N LEU A 2 33.11 -11.90 20.07
CA LEU A 2 31.87 -11.81 20.87
C LEU A 2 32.06 -11.31 22.31
N GLY A 3 33.30 -11.20 22.79
CA GLY A 3 33.58 -10.91 24.22
C GLY A 3 33.10 -12.00 25.19
N ARG A 4 32.72 -13.18 24.68
CA ARG A 4 32.29 -14.37 25.44
C ARG A 4 33.37 -15.45 25.42
N ASN A 5 33.30 -16.37 26.40
CA ASN A 5 34.18 -17.55 26.46
C ASN A 5 33.96 -18.43 25.21
N PRO A 6 35.02 -18.91 24.52
CA PRO A 6 34.92 -19.82 23.36
C PRO A 6 33.99 -21.03 23.58
N ALA A 7 33.92 -21.55 24.81
CA ALA A 7 33.04 -22.65 25.17
C ALA A 7 31.55 -22.35 24.93
N TYR A 8 31.14 -21.08 25.01
CA TYR A 8 29.75 -20.65 24.82
C TYR A 8 29.22 -20.91 23.41
N LEU A 9 30.01 -20.56 22.38
CA LEU A 9 29.64 -20.85 20.99
C LEU A 9 29.70 -22.33 20.68
N GLN A 10 30.71 -23.02 21.22
CA GLN A 10 30.85 -24.45 21.03
C GLN A 10 29.67 -25.21 21.65
N GLN A 11 29.20 -24.78 22.83
CA GLN A 11 28.01 -25.33 23.48
C GLN A 11 26.74 -25.04 22.67
N TYR A 12 26.61 -23.86 22.08
CA TYR A 12 25.49 -23.52 21.20
C TYR A 12 25.44 -24.46 19.98
N VAL A 13 26.57 -24.62 19.28
CA VAL A 13 26.66 -25.41 18.05
C VAL A 13 26.50 -26.91 18.33
N GLN A 14 27.16 -27.43 19.38
CA GLN A 14 27.20 -28.87 19.63
C GLN A 14 26.06 -29.39 20.51
N ARG A 15 25.55 -28.56 21.43
CA ARG A 15 24.56 -28.98 22.45
C ARG A 15 23.24 -28.21 22.36
N GLY A 16 23.11 -27.28 21.41
CA GLY A 16 21.92 -26.45 21.26
C GLY A 16 21.60 -25.60 22.51
N SER A 17 22.62 -25.29 23.32
CA SER A 17 22.48 -24.59 24.59
C SER A 17 23.44 -23.39 24.66
N PRO A 18 22.96 -22.17 24.94
CA PRO A 18 21.56 -21.80 25.19
C PRO A 18 20.68 -22.03 23.95
N ARG A 19 19.38 -22.26 24.14
CA ARG A 19 18.44 -22.47 23.02
C ARG A 19 18.36 -21.27 22.06
N LEU A 20 18.71 -20.08 22.56
CA LEU A 20 18.68 -18.82 21.83
C LEU A 20 19.93 -18.01 22.16
N LEU A 21 20.61 -17.51 21.13
CA LEU A 21 21.68 -16.53 21.30
C LEU A 21 21.09 -15.16 21.67
N GLY A 22 21.78 -14.45 22.58
CA GLY A 22 21.46 -13.06 22.89
C GLY A 22 21.53 -12.18 21.64
N GLU A 23 20.69 -11.15 21.57
CA GLU A 23 20.53 -10.31 20.37
C GLU A 23 21.83 -9.69 19.86
N ARG A 24 22.67 -9.17 20.76
CA ARG A 24 23.99 -8.62 20.42
C ARG A 24 24.91 -9.67 19.81
N ASP A 25 24.95 -10.87 20.41
CA ASP A 25 25.81 -11.96 19.96
C ASP A 25 25.38 -12.47 18.59
N ARG A 26 24.06 -12.53 18.37
CA ARG A 26 23.44 -12.92 17.10
C ARG A 26 23.77 -11.95 15.97
N ARG A 27 23.67 -10.64 16.21
CA ARG A 27 24.05 -9.59 15.24
C ARG A 27 25.52 -9.70 14.83
N LEU A 28 26.41 -9.81 15.81
CA LEU A 28 27.86 -9.92 15.56
C LEU A 28 28.20 -11.18 14.75
N LEU A 29 27.52 -12.30 15.00
CA LEU A 29 27.69 -13.54 14.24
C LEU A 29 27.08 -13.45 12.84
N SER A 30 25.92 -12.80 12.70
CA SER A 30 25.30 -12.53 11.40
C SER A 30 26.24 -11.72 10.51
N ASP A 31 26.82 -10.64 11.04
CA ASP A 31 27.77 -9.79 10.32
C ASP A 31 29.06 -10.53 9.96
N TYR A 32 29.56 -11.38 10.86
CA TYR A 32 30.80 -12.14 10.63
C TYR A 32 30.64 -13.29 9.63
N LEU A 33 29.55 -14.04 9.75
CA LEU A 33 29.30 -15.25 8.97
C LEU A 33 28.53 -14.96 7.67
N GLY A 34 27.99 -13.76 7.52
CA GLY A 34 27.16 -13.37 6.37
C GLY A 34 25.83 -14.12 6.28
N VAL A 35 25.32 -14.64 7.41
CA VAL A 35 24.06 -15.39 7.48
C VAL A 35 23.00 -14.60 8.22
N SER A 36 21.73 -14.75 7.84
CA SER A 36 20.62 -14.07 8.51
C SER A 36 20.56 -14.43 10.00
N GLU A 37 20.24 -13.45 10.84
CA GLU A 37 19.93 -13.65 12.26
C GLU A 37 18.84 -14.72 12.51
N ILE A 38 17.92 -14.95 11.57
CA ILE A 38 16.90 -16.02 11.66
C ILE A 38 17.57 -17.41 11.69
N VAL A 39 18.63 -17.61 10.91
CA VAL A 39 19.43 -18.85 10.90
C VAL A 39 20.11 -19.08 12.25
N LEU A 40 20.38 -17.99 12.97
CA LEU A 40 20.99 -17.98 14.31
C LEU A 40 19.95 -17.96 15.44
N GLY A 41 18.68 -18.30 15.13
CA GLY A 41 17.62 -18.44 16.12
C GLY A 41 16.91 -17.14 16.49
N ALA A 42 17.03 -16.06 15.72
CA ALA A 42 16.14 -14.92 15.90
C ALA A 42 14.68 -15.37 15.70
N PRO A 43 13.72 -14.94 16.54
CA PRO A 43 12.32 -15.05 16.15
C PRO A 43 12.16 -14.31 14.82
N PRO A 44 11.35 -14.84 13.87
CA PRO A 44 11.05 -14.09 12.67
C PRO A 44 10.50 -12.74 13.12
N ALA A 45 11.15 -11.65 12.68
CA ALA A 45 10.64 -10.32 12.97
C ALA A 45 9.20 -10.31 12.46
N ARG A 46 8.23 -10.19 13.39
CA ARG A 46 6.83 -10.02 13.02
C ARG A 46 6.78 -8.62 12.45
N ALA A 47 7.08 -8.49 11.16
CA ALA A 47 7.10 -7.20 10.49
C ALA A 47 5.74 -6.58 10.78
N ALA A 48 5.72 -5.45 11.50
CA ALA A 48 4.49 -4.74 11.75
C ALA A 48 3.92 -4.47 10.36
N GLY A 49 2.81 -5.13 10.03
CA GLY A 49 2.30 -5.07 8.68
C GLY A 49 1.94 -3.62 8.33
N PHE A 50 2.01 -3.28 7.05
CA PHE A 50 1.77 -1.93 6.60
C PHE A 50 0.26 -1.64 6.71
N ARG A 51 -0.13 -0.79 7.68
CA ARG A 51 -1.54 -0.49 7.94
C ARG A 51 -2.09 0.48 6.92
N VAL A 52 -3.25 0.16 6.36
CA VAL A 52 -3.92 0.98 5.35
C VAL A 52 -5.39 1.18 5.73
N PRO A 53 -5.86 2.43 5.89
CA PRO A 53 -7.27 2.69 6.18
C PRO A 53 -8.15 2.28 5.00
N LYS A 54 -9.31 1.71 5.31
CA LYS A 54 -10.39 1.43 4.35
C LYS A 54 -11.39 2.57 4.38
N LEU A 55 -11.58 3.23 3.25
CA LEU A 55 -12.42 4.43 3.16
C LEU A 55 -13.71 4.13 2.42
N ASP A 56 -14.84 4.64 2.95
CA ASP A 56 -16.05 4.79 2.15
C ASP A 56 -16.01 6.12 1.41
N VAL A 57 -15.68 6.06 0.13
CA VAL A 57 -15.59 7.24 -0.73
C VAL A 57 -16.94 7.93 -0.93
N ALA A 58 -18.06 7.21 -0.80
CA ALA A 58 -19.38 7.83 -0.89
C ALA A 58 -19.67 8.76 0.30
N ALA A 59 -19.04 8.53 1.46
CA ALA A 59 -19.18 9.38 2.64
C ALA A 59 -18.24 10.61 2.62
N SER A 60 -17.21 10.61 1.77
CA SER A 60 -16.18 11.65 1.70
C SER A 60 -16.47 12.76 0.67
N ALA A 61 -17.69 12.76 0.10
CA ALA A 61 -18.20 13.76 -0.83
C ALA A 61 -18.67 15.08 -0.15
N GLY A 62 -18.35 15.28 1.13
CA GLY A 62 -18.61 16.52 1.87
C GLY A 62 -17.44 17.53 1.79
N PRO A 63 -17.70 18.83 1.98
CA PRO A 63 -16.71 19.88 1.81
C PRO A 63 -15.58 19.72 2.85
N GLY A 64 -14.37 19.41 2.37
CA GLY A 64 -13.14 19.40 3.18
C GLY A 64 -12.68 18.04 3.73
N ALA A 65 -13.41 16.95 3.51
CA ALA A 65 -13.07 15.64 4.07
C ALA A 65 -12.06 14.86 3.20
N LEU A 66 -10.81 15.32 3.17
CA LEU A 66 -9.67 14.41 3.02
C LEU A 66 -8.71 14.51 4.22
N VAL A 67 -9.10 15.26 5.26
CA VAL A 67 -8.27 15.44 6.46
C VAL A 67 -9.05 15.32 7.79
N ASP A 68 -10.38 15.53 7.86
CA ASP A 68 -11.05 15.59 9.19
C ASP A 68 -12.41 14.86 9.33
N GLY A 69 -12.79 13.98 8.40
CA GLY A 69 -14.12 13.35 8.47
C GLY A 69 -14.29 12.03 7.72
N GLU A 70 -13.20 11.29 7.49
CA GLU A 70 -13.31 9.98 6.85
C GLU A 70 -14.06 9.01 7.76
N ILE A 71 -15.19 8.46 7.30
CA ILE A 71 -15.75 7.24 7.90
C ILE A 71 -14.81 6.10 7.48
N ALA A 72 -13.73 5.92 8.24
CA ALA A 72 -12.88 4.75 8.11
C ALA A 72 -13.74 3.51 8.42
N LEU A 73 -14.01 2.70 7.40
CA LEU A 73 -14.72 1.42 7.55
C LEU A 73 -13.88 0.40 8.34
N GLY A 74 -12.58 0.64 8.45
CA GLY A 74 -11.63 -0.18 9.18
C GLY A 74 -10.20 0.11 8.77
N THR A 75 -9.29 -0.76 9.17
CA THR A 75 -7.89 -0.74 8.75
C THR A 75 -7.49 -2.15 8.35
N ASP A 76 -6.97 -2.29 7.14
CA ASP A 76 -6.36 -3.52 6.67
C ASP A 76 -4.85 -3.45 6.82
N THR A 77 -4.21 -4.61 6.70
CA THR A 77 -2.76 -4.73 6.80
C THR A 77 -2.22 -5.37 5.53
N LEU A 78 -1.33 -4.65 4.84
CA LEU A 78 -0.58 -5.18 3.70
C LEU A 78 0.76 -5.77 4.17
N ASP A 79 1.26 -6.74 3.41
CA ASP A 79 2.64 -7.19 3.56
C ASP A 79 3.61 -6.00 3.35
N PRO A 80 4.59 -5.77 4.24
CA PRO A 80 5.52 -4.64 4.10
C PRO A 80 6.40 -4.70 2.85
N GLY A 81 6.74 -5.90 2.37
CA GLY A 81 7.49 -6.07 1.12
C GLY A 81 6.65 -5.66 -0.09
N LEU A 82 5.38 -6.04 -0.10
CA LEU A 82 4.38 -5.58 -1.06
C LEU A 82 4.22 -4.06 -1.03
N ALA A 83 4.00 -3.46 0.14
CA ALA A 83 3.84 -2.02 0.29
C ALA A 83 5.07 -1.25 -0.25
N ARG A 84 6.28 -1.74 0.05
CA ARG A 84 7.53 -1.19 -0.48
C ARG A 84 7.62 -1.31 -2.00
N ARG A 85 7.27 -2.46 -2.57
CA ARG A 85 7.25 -2.66 -4.03
C ARG A 85 6.28 -1.70 -4.73
N LEU A 86 5.19 -1.35 -4.05
CA LEU A 86 4.21 -0.38 -4.54
C LEU A 86 4.60 1.08 -4.31
N GLY A 87 5.66 1.34 -3.54
CA GLY A 87 6.12 2.69 -3.20
C GLY A 87 5.25 3.40 -2.17
N LEU A 88 4.44 2.66 -1.40
CA LEU A 88 3.55 3.23 -0.39
C LEU A 88 4.35 3.80 0.78
N LYS A 89 3.86 4.92 1.33
CA LYS A 89 4.39 5.57 2.52
C LYS A 89 3.36 5.53 3.64
N ASP A 90 3.82 5.37 4.88
CA ASP A 90 2.95 5.33 6.05
C ASP A 90 2.07 6.59 6.11
N GLY A 91 0.77 6.38 6.32
CA GLY A 91 -0.22 7.47 6.33
C GLY A 91 -0.54 8.10 4.97
N GLN A 92 0.04 7.59 3.87
CA GLN A 92 -0.22 8.09 2.51
C GLN A 92 -0.75 7.00 1.58
N ALA A 93 -1.54 6.09 2.13
CA ALA A 93 -2.19 5.02 1.39
C ALA A 93 -3.63 4.84 1.88
N ALA A 94 -4.53 4.40 0.99
CA ALA A 94 -5.90 4.06 1.34
C ALA A 94 -6.38 2.85 0.53
N ILE A 95 -7.32 2.08 1.08
CA ILE A 95 -8.09 1.07 0.37
C ILE A 95 -9.48 1.60 0.12
N ILE A 96 -9.92 1.52 -1.14
CA ILE A 96 -11.22 2.03 -1.59
C ILE A 96 -11.96 0.91 -2.31
N ARG A 97 -13.26 0.76 -2.05
CA ARG A 97 -14.13 -0.11 -2.82
C ARG A 97 -14.59 0.59 -4.09
N VAL A 98 -14.41 -0.06 -5.24
CA VAL A 98 -14.90 0.41 -6.54
C VAL A 98 -16.42 0.26 -6.59
N ARG A 99 -17.10 1.31 -7.08
CA ARG A 99 -18.55 1.33 -7.31
C ARG A 99 -18.86 1.63 -8.76
N GLY A 100 -19.81 0.88 -9.33
CA GLY A 100 -20.26 1.01 -10.71
C GLY A 100 -19.31 0.41 -11.74
N SER A 101 -19.71 0.49 -13.01
CA SER A 101 -19.06 -0.22 -14.13
C SER A 101 -18.17 0.68 -15.00
N SER A 102 -17.95 1.95 -14.62
CA SER A 102 -17.30 2.91 -15.52
C SER A 102 -15.84 2.63 -15.84
N MET A 103 -15.19 1.79 -15.03
CA MET A 103 -13.80 1.39 -15.21
C MET A 103 -13.66 -0.06 -15.69
N GLU A 104 -14.76 -0.71 -16.07
CA GLU A 104 -14.72 -2.05 -16.67
C GLU A 104 -14.06 -2.03 -18.06
N PRO A 105 -13.37 -3.09 -18.47
CA PRO A 105 -13.14 -4.36 -17.75
C PRO A 105 -11.96 -4.31 -16.77
N GLY A 106 -11.28 -3.16 -16.61
CA GLY A 106 -10.13 -3.03 -15.73
C GLY A 106 -10.49 -3.20 -14.26
N LEU A 107 -11.47 -2.42 -13.78
CA LEU A 107 -12.00 -2.46 -12.42
C LEU A 107 -13.51 -2.70 -12.47
N PHE A 108 -13.98 -3.72 -11.76
CA PHE A 108 -15.41 -4.03 -11.65
C PHE A 108 -15.97 -3.50 -10.32
N ASP A 109 -17.28 -3.32 -10.29
CA ASP A 109 -18.01 -3.07 -9.05
C ASP A 109 -17.66 -4.14 -7.99
N GLY A 110 -17.36 -3.68 -6.77
CA GLY A 110 -16.98 -4.53 -5.65
C GLY A 110 -15.47 -4.79 -5.49
N ASP A 111 -14.65 -4.49 -6.50
CA ASP A 111 -13.19 -4.59 -6.37
C ASP A 111 -12.68 -3.65 -5.28
N HIS A 112 -11.61 -4.06 -4.59
CA HIS A 112 -10.88 -3.19 -3.67
C HIS A 112 -9.59 -2.71 -4.34
N ILE A 113 -9.34 -1.41 -4.32
CA ILE A 113 -8.14 -0.80 -4.89
C ILE A 113 -7.29 -0.18 -3.79
N VAL A 114 -5.96 -0.28 -3.93
CA VAL A 114 -5.00 0.44 -3.10
C VAL A 114 -4.60 1.72 -3.81
N VAL A 115 -4.69 2.83 -3.09
CA VAL A 115 -4.45 4.17 -3.59
C VAL A 115 -3.26 4.76 -2.86
N ASP A 116 -2.24 5.15 -3.62
CA ASP A 116 -1.11 5.95 -3.15
C ASP A 116 -1.51 7.42 -3.18
N THR A 117 -1.80 8.00 -2.01
CA THR A 117 -2.25 9.39 -1.88
C THR A 117 -1.11 10.40 -1.91
N ALA A 118 0.15 9.93 -1.88
CA ALA A 118 1.33 10.77 -2.15
C ALA A 118 1.54 11.01 -3.65
N ASN A 119 1.04 10.10 -4.49
CA ASN A 119 1.19 10.18 -5.94
C ASN A 119 -0.03 10.82 -6.60
N ARG A 120 0.06 12.13 -6.84
CA ARG A 120 -1.03 12.96 -7.39
C ARG A 120 -0.71 13.55 -8.76
N THR A 121 0.25 12.98 -9.48
CA THR A 121 0.77 13.55 -10.73
C THR A 121 0.48 12.65 -11.92
N PRO A 122 -0.65 12.87 -12.62
CA PRO A 122 -0.93 12.20 -13.89
C PRO A 122 0.16 12.44 -14.92
N ARG A 123 0.38 11.45 -15.78
CA ARG A 123 1.36 11.48 -16.87
C ARG A 123 0.65 11.36 -18.21
N ALA A 124 1.32 11.72 -19.30
CA ALA A 124 0.75 11.68 -20.65
C ALA A 124 0.18 10.30 -21.05
N LYS A 125 0.79 9.20 -20.61
CA LYS A 125 0.32 7.83 -20.90
C LYS A 125 -1.06 7.51 -20.30
N GLY A 126 -1.54 8.30 -19.34
CA GLY A 126 -2.75 8.02 -18.59
C GLY A 126 -2.56 6.91 -17.56
N CYS A 127 -3.02 7.12 -16.33
CA CYS A 127 -3.06 6.09 -15.28
C CYS A 127 -4.39 6.16 -14.55
N VAL A 128 -4.73 5.14 -13.77
CA VAL A 128 -5.96 5.16 -12.98
C VAL A 128 -5.71 5.94 -11.68
N PHE A 129 -6.58 6.90 -11.40
CA PHE A 129 -6.54 7.73 -10.21
C PHE A 129 -7.91 7.75 -9.53
N VAL A 130 -7.88 8.00 -8.23
CA VAL A 130 -9.04 8.55 -7.53
C VAL A 130 -8.96 10.06 -7.67
N ILE A 131 -10.03 10.65 -8.20
CA ILE A 131 -10.16 12.09 -8.40
C ILE A 131 -11.47 12.58 -7.80
N ARG A 132 -11.50 13.87 -7.55
CA ARG A 132 -12.72 14.61 -7.26
C ARG A 132 -12.97 15.61 -8.38
N ILE A 133 -14.20 15.63 -8.88
CA ILE A 133 -14.71 16.66 -9.78
C ILE A 133 -15.88 17.29 -9.03
N ASP A 134 -15.77 18.58 -8.74
CA ASP A 134 -16.67 19.30 -7.84
C ASP A 134 -16.80 18.58 -6.47
N ASP A 135 -17.98 18.07 -6.13
CA ASP A 135 -18.22 17.34 -4.88
C ASP A 135 -18.19 15.80 -5.07
N ALA A 136 -18.04 15.31 -6.29
CA ALA A 136 -18.11 13.89 -6.60
C ALA A 136 -16.71 13.25 -6.65
N VAL A 137 -16.47 12.26 -5.79
CA VAL A 137 -15.25 11.44 -5.83
C VAL A 137 -15.49 10.20 -6.71
N MET A 138 -14.55 9.94 -7.62
CA MET A 138 -14.67 8.86 -8.60
C MET A 138 -13.30 8.28 -8.98
N VAL A 139 -13.33 7.06 -9.52
CA VAL A 139 -12.15 6.40 -10.10
C VAL A 139 -12.18 6.58 -11.61
N LYS A 140 -11.14 7.18 -12.18
CA LYS A 140 -11.03 7.45 -13.62
C LYS A 140 -9.61 7.24 -14.13
N ARG A 141 -9.47 7.04 -15.44
CA ARG A 141 -8.17 7.17 -16.10
C ARG A 141 -7.88 8.64 -16.32
N VAL A 142 -6.75 9.12 -15.81
CA VAL A 142 -6.35 10.52 -15.93
C VAL A 142 -5.02 10.63 -16.63
N ALA A 143 -4.98 11.45 -17.67
CA ALA A 143 -3.78 11.82 -18.40
C ALA A 143 -3.53 13.32 -18.28
N SER A 144 -2.25 13.70 -18.37
CA SER A 144 -1.86 15.10 -18.55
C SER A 144 -1.57 15.33 -20.02
N VAL A 145 -2.36 16.15 -20.70
CA VAL A 145 -2.25 16.48 -22.12
C VAL A 145 -2.09 17.99 -22.23
N ASP A 146 -0.96 18.45 -22.78
CA ASP A 146 -0.63 19.88 -22.96
C ASP A 146 -0.81 20.73 -21.68
N GLY A 147 -0.50 20.13 -20.52
CA GLY A 147 -0.61 20.78 -19.21
C GLY A 147 -2.02 20.74 -18.59
N ALA A 148 -3.03 20.26 -19.32
CA ALA A 148 -4.38 20.03 -18.80
C ALA A 148 -4.57 18.58 -18.35
N LEU A 149 -5.38 18.38 -17.32
CA LEU A 149 -5.81 17.05 -16.89
C LEU A 149 -7.06 16.63 -17.67
N VAL A 150 -7.03 15.42 -18.23
CA VAL A 150 -8.16 14.82 -18.93
C VAL A 150 -8.52 13.52 -18.23
N ALA A 151 -9.77 13.40 -17.79
CA ALA A 151 -10.31 12.20 -17.15
C ALA A 151 -11.24 11.43 -18.10
N THR A 152 -11.05 10.11 -18.21
CA THR A 152 -11.86 9.23 -19.04
C THR A 152 -12.27 7.97 -18.27
N SER A 153 -13.39 7.38 -18.70
CA SER A 153 -13.82 6.04 -18.31
C SER A 153 -13.09 5.01 -19.18
N ASP A 154 -12.75 3.85 -18.62
CA ASP A 154 -12.23 2.72 -19.41
C ASP A 154 -13.35 1.97 -20.12
N ASN A 155 -14.56 2.01 -19.56
CA ASN A 155 -15.74 1.41 -20.15
C ASN A 155 -16.31 2.34 -21.24
N PRO A 156 -16.40 1.91 -22.52
CA PRO A 156 -16.94 2.71 -23.60
C PRO A 156 -18.45 2.98 -23.48
N ASP A 157 -19.20 2.14 -22.75
CA ASP A 157 -20.63 2.30 -22.50
C ASP A 157 -20.92 3.22 -21.29
N ALA A 158 -19.87 3.68 -20.60
CA ALA A 158 -20.04 4.58 -19.47
C ALA A 158 -20.48 5.98 -19.94
N ALA A 159 -21.29 6.64 -19.12
CA ALA A 159 -21.61 8.05 -19.30
C ALA A 159 -20.32 8.90 -19.37
N ALA A 160 -20.39 9.99 -20.14
CA ALA A 160 -19.31 10.96 -20.23
C ALA A 160 -18.92 11.46 -18.83
N VAL A 161 -17.61 11.65 -18.63
CA VAL A 161 -17.10 12.24 -17.38
C VAL A 161 -17.58 13.69 -17.33
N ALA A 162 -18.14 14.10 -16.19
CA ALA A 162 -18.59 15.47 -15.99
C ALA A 162 -17.44 16.45 -16.22
N GLU A 163 -17.75 17.59 -16.83
CA GLU A 163 -16.82 18.71 -16.91
C GLU A 163 -16.68 19.35 -15.52
N GLY A 164 -15.48 19.80 -15.18
CA GLY A 164 -15.22 20.45 -13.90
C GLY A 164 -13.74 20.45 -13.51
N ALA A 165 -13.44 21.07 -12.37
CA ALA A 165 -12.08 21.13 -11.86
C ALA A 165 -11.66 19.77 -11.28
N ILE A 166 -10.70 19.10 -11.94
CA ILE A 166 -10.17 17.82 -11.49
C ILE A 166 -9.18 18.04 -10.33
N VAL A 167 -9.51 17.50 -9.16
CA VAL A 167 -8.59 17.38 -8.02
C VAL A 167 -8.13 15.92 -7.91
N VAL A 168 -6.82 15.69 -8.06
CA VAL A 168 -6.25 14.35 -7.93
C VAL A 168 -6.03 14.00 -6.47
N ILE A 169 -6.65 12.92 -6.01
CA ILE A 169 -6.56 12.44 -4.62
C ILE A 169 -5.36 11.49 -4.46
N GLY A 170 -5.22 10.55 -5.40
CA GLY A 170 -4.13 9.58 -5.37
C GLY A 170 -4.19 8.59 -6.53
N ARG A 171 -3.07 7.93 -6.79
CA ARG A 171 -2.93 6.96 -7.88
C ARG A 171 -3.36 5.58 -7.42
N VAL A 172 -4.12 4.88 -8.25
CA VAL A 172 -4.39 3.45 -8.02
C VAL A 172 -3.12 2.66 -8.36
N VAL A 173 -2.63 1.89 -7.40
CA VAL A 173 -1.38 1.13 -7.52
C VAL A 173 -1.57 -0.37 -7.46
N TRP A 174 -2.70 -0.82 -6.93
CA TRP A 174 -3.02 -2.24 -6.78
C TRP A 174 -4.54 -2.47 -6.80
N GLN A 175 -4.94 -3.67 -7.17
CA GLN A 175 -6.31 -4.14 -7.21
C GLN A 175 -6.43 -5.53 -6.56
N MET A 176 -7.51 -5.73 -5.82
CA MET A 176 -7.90 -6.98 -5.17
C MET A 176 -9.33 -7.31 -5.61
N ARG A 177 -9.52 -8.50 -6.16
CA ARG A 177 -10.81 -8.99 -6.64
C ARG A 177 -11.12 -10.33 -6.00
N GLU A 178 -12.33 -10.45 -5.45
CA GLU A 178 -12.85 -11.74 -5.01
C GLU A 178 -13.21 -12.59 -6.25
N PRO A 179 -12.84 -13.89 -6.27
CA PRO A 179 -13.29 -14.80 -7.30
C PRO A 179 -14.82 -14.83 -7.35
N ARG A 180 -15.37 -14.84 -8.56
CA ARG A 180 -16.80 -15.03 -8.81
C ARG A 180 -17.12 -16.49 -9.09
#